data_AF-A0A924Y8Z1-F1
#
_entry.id   AF-A0A924Y8Z1-F1
#
_cell.length_a   1.000
_cell.length_b   1.000
_cell.length_c   1.000
_cell.angle_alpha   90.00
_cell.angle_beta   90.00
_cell.angle_gamma   90.00
#
_symmetry.space_group_name_H-M   'P 1'
#
loop_
_entity.id
_entity.type
_entity.pdbx_description
1 polymer ?
#
loop_
_entity_poly.entity_id
_entity_poly.type
_entity_poly.pdbx_seq_one_letter_code
_entity_poly.pdbx_strand_id
1 'polypeptide(L)'
;MNPKSERFYRIVERNNETLIVDLDGNVIDPHKMEQLASSIITTKRQPLYVYIGGREHDKLYKIGMTRNIERRSKQLGIKVIQTIQCDRFGTYSAANVEKQLHAIMNALGCHVEGEWFQLDSFDIQFLAQFRTPKDVVDNAQQVIELAEKLWHDGSVLDVDLLSELVYRTSHLSRFERVVLWHYFIVLCDKLAHTENIDGLPISVLIYNLFMTATGLHPKPTKSLRETLTDLYGNSLPVV
;
A
#
# COMPACT_ATOMS: atom_id res chain seq x y z
N MET A 1 -36.59 24.92 1.67
CA MET A 1 -35.41 24.91 0.78
C MET A 1 -35.57 23.73 -0.16
N ASN A 2 -35.69 23.96 -1.47
CA ASN A 2 -35.77 22.86 -2.45
C ASN A 2 -34.40 22.15 -2.53
N PRO A 3 -34.36 20.80 -2.52
CA PRO A 3 -33.12 20.07 -2.78
C PRO A 3 -32.63 20.46 -4.18
N LYS A 4 -31.36 20.87 -4.29
CA LYS A 4 -30.72 21.07 -5.60
C LYS A 4 -30.76 19.72 -6.32
N SER A 5 -31.63 19.59 -7.32
CA SER A 5 -31.65 18.42 -8.19
C SER A 5 -30.28 18.30 -8.85
N GLU A 6 -29.57 17.20 -8.60
CA GLU A 6 -28.37 16.87 -9.36
C GLU A 6 -28.78 16.73 -10.84
N ARG A 7 -28.17 17.53 -11.71
CA ARG A 7 -28.42 17.48 -13.15
C ARG A 7 -27.29 16.70 -13.79
N PHE A 8 -27.65 15.57 -14.40
CA PHE A 8 -26.72 14.71 -15.12
C PHE A 8 -26.77 15.05 -16.61
N TYR A 9 -25.59 15.15 -17.22
CA TYR A 9 -25.43 15.40 -18.65
C TYR A 9 -24.53 14.33 -19.27
N ARG A 10 -24.73 14.05 -20.55
CA ARG A 10 -23.90 13.13 -21.35
C ARG A 10 -23.31 13.87 -22.54
N ILE A 11 -22.10 13.48 -22.93
CA ILE A 11 -21.48 13.93 -24.17
C ILE A 11 -21.75 12.85 -25.21
N VAL A 12 -22.29 13.24 -26.37
CA VAL A 12 -22.58 12.34 -27.49
C VAL A 12 -22.02 12.91 -28.78
N GLU A 13 -21.57 12.04 -29.68
CA GLU A 13 -21.25 12.43 -31.05
C GLU A 13 -22.42 12.07 -31.97
N ARG A 14 -22.90 13.04 -32.75
CA ARG A 14 -23.90 12.84 -33.79
C ARG A 14 -23.50 13.68 -35.00
N ASN A 15 -23.51 13.10 -36.20
CA ASN A 15 -23.24 13.82 -37.46
C ASN A 15 -21.93 14.64 -37.45
N ASN A 16 -20.84 14.09 -36.91
CA ASN A 16 -19.55 14.78 -36.72
C ASN A 16 -19.57 16.00 -35.78
N GLU A 17 -20.61 16.16 -34.97
CA GLU A 17 -20.70 17.19 -33.94
C GLU A 17 -20.69 16.55 -32.55
N THR A 18 -19.89 17.13 -31.64
CA THR A 18 -19.91 16.78 -30.21
C THR A 18 -20.97 17.62 -29.50
N LEU A 19 -22.01 16.97 -28.98
CA LEU A 19 -23.14 17.59 -28.32
C LEU A 19 -23.19 17.20 -26.84
N ILE A 20 -23.61 18.12 -25.97
CA ILE A 20 -23.99 17.79 -24.59
C ILE A 20 -25.50 17.63 -24.55
N VAL A 21 -25.98 16.49 -24.05
CA VAL A 21 -27.39 16.17 -23.91
C VAL A 21 -27.77 15.92 -22.44
N ASP A 22 -29.03 16.16 -22.09
CA ASP A 22 -29.60 15.72 -20.82
C ASP A 22 -29.85 14.19 -20.80
N LEU A 23 -30.40 13.68 -19.69
CA LEU A 23 -30.71 12.26 -19.54
C LEU A 23 -31.77 11.76 -20.54
N ASP A 24 -32.63 12.66 -21.02
CA ASP A 24 -33.69 12.37 -21.98
C ASP A 24 -33.18 12.50 -23.44
N GLY A 25 -31.91 12.89 -23.63
CA GLY A 25 -31.28 13.01 -24.93
C GLY A 25 -31.50 14.35 -25.64
N ASN A 26 -32.05 15.35 -24.94
CA ASN A 26 -32.24 16.70 -25.48
C ASN A 26 -30.93 17.46 -25.49
N VAL A 27 -30.63 18.15 -26.59
CA VAL A 27 -29.43 18.98 -26.74
C VAL A 27 -29.51 20.17 -25.79
N ILE A 28 -28.45 20.37 -25.01
CA ILE A 28 -28.31 21.51 -24.11
C ILE A 28 -28.07 22.78 -24.93
N ASP A 29 -28.75 23.85 -24.54
CA ASP A 29 -28.55 25.18 -25.10
C ASP A 29 -27.06 25.61 -25.13
N PRO A 30 -26.54 26.16 -26.25
CA PRO A 30 -25.13 26.52 -26.39
C PRO A 30 -24.62 27.49 -25.30
N HIS A 31 -25.44 28.44 -24.86
CA HIS A 31 -25.05 29.37 -23.79
C HIS A 31 -24.93 28.65 -22.44
N LYS A 32 -25.79 27.67 -22.15
CA LYS A 32 -25.64 26.79 -20.97
C LYS A 32 -24.39 25.92 -21.07
N MET A 33 -24.07 25.43 -22.27
CA MET A 33 -22.85 24.67 -22.52
C MET A 33 -21.60 25.52 -22.25
N GLU A 34 -21.56 26.76 -22.74
CA GLU A 34 -20.48 27.71 -22.45
C GLU A 34 -20.35 28.01 -20.95
N GLN A 35 -21.47 28.15 -20.23
CA GLN A 35 -21.46 28.32 -18.79
C GLN A 35 -20.95 27.08 -18.05
N LEU A 36 -21.32 25.88 -18.50
CA LEU A 36 -20.82 24.60 -17.97
C LEU A 36 -19.33 24.45 -18.21
N ALA A 37 -18.87 24.67 -19.45
CA ALA A 37 -17.46 24.64 -19.81
C ALA A 37 -16.66 25.69 -19.01
N SER A 38 -17.15 26.93 -18.95
CA SER A 38 -16.55 28.00 -18.16
C SER A 38 -16.51 27.65 -16.68
N SER A 39 -17.57 27.05 -16.12
CA SER A 39 -17.58 26.60 -14.73
C SER A 39 -16.55 25.50 -14.49
N ILE A 40 -16.42 24.54 -15.41
CA ILE A 40 -15.41 23.47 -15.35
C ILE A 40 -13.99 24.06 -15.41
N ILE A 41 -13.76 25.07 -16.26
CA ILE A 41 -12.47 25.73 -16.45
C ILE A 41 -12.11 26.63 -15.25
N THR A 42 -13.07 27.39 -14.73
CA THR A 42 -12.88 28.39 -13.66
C THR A 42 -12.98 27.83 -12.25
N THR A 43 -13.45 26.60 -12.06
CA THR A 43 -13.44 25.94 -10.76
C THR A 43 -11.98 25.83 -10.29
N LYS A 44 -11.56 26.72 -9.38
CA LYS A 44 -10.26 26.64 -8.69
C LYS A 44 -10.13 25.24 -8.12
N ARG A 45 -9.27 24.45 -8.77
CA ARG A 45 -9.14 23.02 -8.50
C ARG A 45 -8.48 22.88 -7.12
N GLN A 46 -9.28 22.58 -6.11
CA GLN A 46 -8.74 22.23 -4.81
C GLN A 46 -7.92 20.94 -4.96
N PRO A 47 -6.72 20.88 -4.38
CA PRO A 47 -5.91 19.68 -4.39
C PRO A 47 -6.64 18.53 -3.71
N LEU A 48 -6.46 17.32 -4.26
CA LEU A 48 -6.98 16.08 -3.70
C LEU A 48 -5.80 15.31 -3.12
N TYR A 49 -5.97 14.77 -1.92
CA TYR A 49 -4.91 14.09 -1.19
C TYR A 49 -5.33 12.67 -0.86
N VAL A 50 -4.37 11.76 -0.95
CA VAL A 50 -4.40 10.51 -0.19
C VAL A 50 -3.64 10.75 1.10
N TYR A 51 -4.20 10.33 2.23
CA TYR A 51 -3.59 10.47 3.54
C TYR A 51 -3.44 9.12 4.22
N ILE A 52 -2.45 9.05 5.11
CA ILE A 52 -2.29 7.98 6.08
C ILE A 52 -2.35 8.64 7.45
N GLY A 53 -3.26 8.18 8.31
CA GLY A 53 -3.39 8.73 9.66
C GLY A 53 -3.63 7.66 10.70
N GLY A 54 -2.94 7.79 11.82
CA GLY A 54 -3.02 6.86 12.94
C GLY A 54 -3.94 7.38 14.04
N ARG A 55 -4.64 6.47 14.71
CA ARG A 55 -5.25 6.71 16.01
C ARG A 55 -4.22 6.39 17.10
N GLU A 56 -4.10 7.28 18.07
CA GLU A 56 -3.06 7.14 19.12
C GLU A 56 -3.32 5.97 20.07
N HIS A 57 -4.57 5.52 20.21
CA HIS A 57 -4.97 4.59 21.28
C HIS A 57 -4.89 3.11 20.89
N ASP A 58 -5.13 2.77 19.62
CA ASP A 58 -5.31 1.39 19.15
C ASP A 58 -4.27 0.97 18.09
N LYS A 59 -3.32 1.86 17.75
CA LYS A 59 -2.33 1.67 16.67
C LYS A 59 -2.98 1.31 15.32
N LEU A 60 -4.23 1.71 15.12
CA LEU A 60 -4.92 1.54 13.85
C LEU A 60 -4.67 2.75 12.96
N TYR A 61 -4.38 2.46 11.70
CA TYR A 61 -4.12 3.45 10.68
C TYR A 61 -5.20 3.37 9.62
N LYS A 62 -5.56 4.54 9.11
CA LYS A 62 -6.47 4.70 7.99
C LYS A 62 -5.74 5.27 6.80
N ILE A 63 -5.93 4.62 5.66
CA ILE A 63 -5.51 5.14 4.36
C ILE A 63 -6.77 5.61 3.65
N GLY A 64 -6.83 6.89 3.29
CA GLY A 64 -8.05 7.49 2.77
C GLY A 64 -7.83 8.66 1.82
N MET A 65 -8.87 9.06 1.09
CA MET A 65 -8.89 10.32 0.33
C MET A 65 -9.53 11.50 1.08
N THR A 66 -9.03 12.72 0.82
CA THR A 66 -9.68 13.98 1.22
C THR A 66 -9.23 15.19 0.39
N ARG A 67 -10.05 16.24 0.35
CA ARG A 67 -9.67 17.58 -0.15
C ARG A 67 -9.18 18.51 0.95
N ASN A 68 -9.40 18.13 2.21
CA ASN A 68 -9.03 18.93 3.38
C ASN A 68 -8.55 17.98 4.48
N ILE A 69 -7.24 17.99 4.71
CA ILE A 69 -6.55 17.11 5.66
C ILE A 69 -6.93 17.45 7.10
N GLU A 70 -6.92 18.73 7.46
CA GLU A 70 -7.21 19.23 8.80
C GLU A 70 -8.63 18.86 9.25
N ARG A 71 -9.62 19.07 8.37
CA ARG A 71 -11.02 18.70 8.63
C ARG A 71 -11.16 17.19 8.80
N ARG A 72 -10.48 16.40 7.95
CA ARG A 72 -10.56 14.93 7.98
C ARG A 72 -9.91 14.36 9.24
N SER A 73 -8.74 14.89 9.61
CA SER A 73 -8.04 14.56 10.86
C SER A 73 -8.93 14.78 12.08
N LYS A 74 -9.56 15.96 12.20
CA LYS A 74 -10.51 16.27 13.28
C LYS A 74 -11.76 15.37 13.26
N GLN A 75 -12.34 15.13 12.09
CA GLN A 75 -13.55 14.31 11.95
C GLN A 75 -13.34 12.87 12.39
N LEU A 76 -12.17 12.30 12.13
CA LEU A 76 -11.87 10.90 12.39
C LEU A 76 -11.09 10.68 13.70
N GLY A 77 -10.69 11.75 14.38
CA GLY A 77 -9.85 11.67 15.58
C GLY A 77 -8.50 11.02 15.31
N ILE A 78 -7.92 11.28 14.13
CA ILE A 78 -6.64 10.71 13.71
C ILE A 78 -5.56 11.78 13.60
N LYS A 79 -4.32 11.38 13.87
CA LYS A 79 -3.13 12.15 13.53
C LYS A 79 -2.66 11.74 12.14
N VAL A 80 -2.76 12.66 11.18
CA VAL A 80 -2.26 12.43 9.83
C VAL A 80 -0.74 12.47 9.86
N ILE A 81 -0.11 11.39 9.39
CA ILE A 81 1.34 11.21 9.40
C ILE A 81 1.97 11.38 8.03
N GLN A 82 1.19 11.12 6.97
CA GLN A 82 1.66 11.25 5.58
C GLN A 82 0.51 11.73 4.68
N THR A 83 0.86 12.54 3.69
CA THR A 83 -0.07 13.03 2.67
C THR A 83 0.59 13.00 1.31
N ILE A 84 -0.12 12.49 0.31
CA ILE A 84 0.29 12.45 -1.09
C ILE A 84 -0.71 13.31 -1.86
N GLN A 85 -0.23 14.37 -2.50
CA GLN A 85 -1.07 15.16 -3.39
C GLN A 85 -1.21 14.42 -4.72
N CYS A 86 -2.46 14.23 -5.15
CA CYS A 86 -2.79 13.40 -6.30
C CYS A 86 -3.57 14.20 -7.33
N ASP A 87 -3.57 13.67 -8.56
CA ASP A 87 -4.47 14.14 -9.60
C ASP A 87 -5.91 13.74 -9.26
N ARG A 88 -6.87 14.37 -9.95
CA ARG A 88 -8.28 14.04 -9.77
C ARG A 88 -8.71 12.82 -10.61
N PHE A 89 -8.06 12.61 -11.74
CA PHE A 89 -8.39 11.57 -12.72
C PHE A 89 -7.11 10.99 -13.33
N GLY A 90 -7.23 9.81 -13.95
CA GLY A 90 -6.11 9.12 -14.59
C GLY A 90 -5.28 8.28 -13.62
N THR A 91 -4.11 7.86 -14.10
CA THR A 91 -3.22 6.91 -13.42
C THR A 91 -2.75 7.39 -12.04
N TYR A 92 -2.49 8.68 -11.89
CA TYR A 92 -2.04 9.29 -10.63
C TYR A 92 -3.18 9.88 -9.82
N SER A 93 -4.42 9.47 -10.11
CA SER A 93 -5.59 9.93 -9.37
C SER A 93 -5.57 9.45 -7.93
N ALA A 94 -6.13 10.24 -7.01
CA ALA A 94 -6.21 9.85 -5.61
C ALA A 94 -6.91 8.49 -5.40
N ALA A 95 -7.94 8.20 -6.20
CA ALA A 95 -8.66 6.92 -6.13
C ALA A 95 -7.77 5.74 -6.54
N ASN A 96 -6.96 5.91 -7.58
CA ASN A 96 -6.02 4.86 -7.98
C ASN A 96 -4.90 4.70 -6.94
N VAL A 97 -4.32 5.81 -6.46
CA VAL A 97 -3.25 5.78 -5.44
C VAL A 97 -3.71 5.13 -4.14
N GLU A 98 -4.90 5.48 -3.65
CA GLU A 98 -5.52 4.85 -2.47
C GLU A 98 -5.73 3.35 -2.70
N LYS A 99 -6.30 2.97 -3.85
CA LYS A 99 -6.50 1.56 -4.23
C LYS A 99 -5.19 0.78 -4.22
N GLN A 100 -4.12 1.35 -4.78
CA GLN A 100 -2.81 0.70 -4.81
C GLN A 100 -2.21 0.56 -3.41
N LEU A 101 -2.29 1.59 -2.56
CA LEU A 101 -1.83 1.49 -1.18
C LEU A 101 -2.62 0.45 -0.38
N HIS A 102 -3.94 0.39 -0.55
CA HIS A 102 -4.77 -0.66 0.06
C HIS A 102 -4.35 -2.05 -0.42
N ALA A 103 -4.14 -2.22 -1.73
CA ALA A 103 -3.69 -3.50 -2.29
C ALA A 103 -2.34 -3.94 -1.70
N ILE A 104 -1.37 -3.01 -1.59
CA ILE A 104 -0.07 -3.30 -0.95
C ILE A 104 -0.27 -3.71 0.51
N MET A 105 -0.99 -2.94 1.32
CA MET A 105 -1.18 -3.26 2.75
C MET A 105 -1.98 -4.55 2.97
N ASN A 106 -2.93 -4.86 2.09
CA ASN A 106 -3.66 -6.11 2.10
C ASN A 106 -2.73 -7.29 1.78
N ALA A 107 -1.87 -7.16 0.77
CA ALA A 107 -0.88 -8.17 0.41
C ALA A 107 0.13 -8.43 1.54
N LEU A 108 0.46 -7.40 2.33
CA LEU A 108 1.30 -7.51 3.52
C LEU A 108 0.57 -8.08 4.75
N GLY A 109 -0.75 -8.33 4.67
CA GLY A 109 -1.53 -8.88 5.77
C GLY A 109 -1.83 -7.89 6.89
N CYS A 110 -1.68 -6.59 6.64
CA CYS A 110 -1.93 -5.54 7.63
C CYS A 110 -3.41 -5.18 7.78
N HIS A 111 -4.29 -5.74 6.94
CA HIS A 111 -5.71 -5.41 6.91
C HIS A 111 -6.46 -5.94 8.13
N VAL A 112 -7.34 -5.12 8.70
CA VAL A 112 -8.19 -5.51 9.83
C VAL A 112 -9.65 -5.53 9.42
N GLU A 113 -10.24 -4.37 9.16
CA GLU A 113 -11.64 -4.24 8.76
C GLU A 113 -11.87 -2.94 7.98
N GLY A 114 -12.65 -3.00 6.90
CA GLY A 114 -12.95 -1.84 6.06
C GLY A 114 -11.68 -1.22 5.48
N GLU A 115 -11.43 0.04 5.81
CA GLU A 115 -10.24 0.80 5.36
C GLU A 115 -9.22 1.01 6.51
N TRP A 116 -9.23 0.13 7.51
CA TRP A 116 -8.33 0.18 8.66
C TRP A 116 -7.25 -0.90 8.59
N PHE A 117 -6.05 -0.50 8.97
CA PHE A 117 -4.84 -1.31 8.92
C PHE A 117 -4.13 -1.28 10.27
N GLN A 118 -3.60 -2.41 10.70
CA GLN A 118 -2.69 -2.48 11.83
C GLN A 118 -1.26 -2.36 11.30
N LEU A 119 -0.65 -1.20 11.52
CA LEU A 119 0.68 -0.88 11.01
C LEU A 119 1.67 -0.78 12.17
N ASP A 120 2.83 -1.40 12.00
CA ASP A 120 3.93 -1.25 12.94
C ASP A 120 4.83 -0.05 12.58
N SER A 121 5.92 0.14 13.34
CA SER A 121 6.87 1.22 13.06
C SER A 121 7.55 1.13 11.70
N PHE A 122 7.69 -0.09 11.17
CA PHE A 122 8.30 -0.34 9.87
C PHE A 122 7.35 0.01 8.74
N ASP A 123 6.10 -0.43 8.80
CA ASP A 123 5.08 -0.12 7.79
C ASP A 123 4.91 1.39 7.60
N ILE A 124 4.95 2.12 8.72
CA ILE A 124 4.92 3.58 8.73
C ILE A 124 6.14 4.16 8.00
N GLN A 125 7.33 3.64 8.27
CA GLN A 125 8.56 4.09 7.59
C GLN A 125 8.54 3.75 6.10
N PHE A 126 8.01 2.59 5.73
CA PHE A 126 7.82 2.16 4.35
C PHE A 126 6.87 3.11 3.62
N LEU A 127 5.69 3.35 4.18
CA LEU A 127 4.70 4.25 3.59
C LEU A 127 5.20 5.71 3.50
N ALA A 128 6.05 6.15 4.43
CA ALA A 128 6.65 7.48 4.40
C ALA A 128 7.62 7.69 3.21
N GLN A 129 8.03 6.62 2.52
CA GLN A 129 8.85 6.71 1.31
C GLN A 129 8.02 7.16 0.10
N PHE A 130 6.72 6.90 0.09
CA PHE A 130 5.82 7.33 -0.99
C PHE A 130 5.52 8.83 -0.85
N ARG A 131 6.24 9.65 -1.62
CA ARG A 131 6.07 11.12 -1.61
C ARG A 131 5.18 11.60 -2.74
N THR A 132 5.12 10.84 -3.82
CA THR A 132 4.36 11.17 -5.02
C THR A 132 3.42 10.02 -5.43
N PRO A 133 2.35 10.31 -6.19
CA PRO A 133 1.51 9.29 -6.79
C PRO A 133 2.27 8.28 -7.64
N LYS A 134 3.33 8.75 -8.32
CA LYS A 134 4.17 7.93 -9.18
C LYS A 134 4.92 6.87 -8.37
N ASP A 135 5.49 7.26 -7.23
CA ASP A 135 6.18 6.32 -6.34
C ASP A 135 5.25 5.17 -5.92
N VAL A 136 3.96 5.46 -5.69
CA VAL A 136 2.99 4.42 -5.34
C VAL A 136 2.70 3.52 -6.53
N VAL A 137 2.31 4.11 -7.67
CA VAL A 137 1.85 3.34 -8.83
C VAL A 137 2.95 2.48 -9.44
N ASP A 138 4.16 3.03 -9.59
CA ASP A 138 5.28 2.31 -10.23
C ASP A 138 5.75 1.13 -9.37
N ASN A 139 5.65 1.23 -8.05
CA ASN A 139 6.09 0.19 -7.12
C ASN A 139 4.99 -0.82 -6.77
N ALA A 140 3.70 -0.43 -6.83
CA ALA A 140 2.61 -1.29 -6.38
C ALA A 140 2.55 -2.63 -7.14
N GLN A 141 2.73 -2.59 -8.47
CA GLN A 141 2.69 -3.81 -9.28
C GLN A 141 3.82 -4.78 -8.90
N GLN A 142 5.03 -4.27 -8.68
CA GLN A 142 6.18 -5.10 -8.29
C GLN A 142 5.97 -5.73 -6.91
N VAL A 143 5.39 -4.98 -5.97
CA VAL A 143 5.09 -5.51 -4.63
C VAL A 143 3.99 -6.57 -4.67
N ILE A 144 2.93 -6.34 -5.44
CA ILE A 144 1.82 -7.28 -5.58
C ILE A 144 2.30 -8.56 -6.26
N GLU A 145 2.99 -8.47 -7.40
CA GLU A 145 3.52 -9.65 -8.11
C GLU A 145 4.48 -10.46 -7.24
N LEU A 146 5.37 -9.77 -6.51
CA LEU A 146 6.28 -10.42 -5.59
C LEU A 146 5.50 -11.10 -4.45
N ALA A 147 4.56 -10.42 -3.82
CA ALA A 147 3.75 -10.99 -2.73
C ALA A 147 2.88 -12.17 -3.19
N GLU A 148 2.25 -12.08 -4.37
CA GLU A 148 1.41 -13.13 -4.95
C GLU A 148 2.23 -14.36 -5.36
N LYS A 149 3.37 -14.16 -6.06
CA LYS A 149 4.27 -15.25 -6.44
C LYS A 149 4.73 -16.03 -5.19
N LEU A 150 5.10 -15.28 -4.16
CA LEU A 150 5.58 -15.83 -2.92
C LEU A 150 4.45 -16.50 -2.10
N TRP A 151 3.21 -16.00 -2.18
CA TRP A 151 2.04 -16.64 -1.54
C TRP A 151 1.59 -17.93 -2.23
N HIS A 152 1.70 -17.99 -3.56
CA HIS A 152 1.28 -19.15 -4.35
C HIS A 152 2.30 -20.30 -4.35
N ASP A 153 3.60 -20.00 -4.27
CA ASP A 153 4.68 -21.01 -4.27
C ASP A 153 4.88 -21.67 -2.88
N GLY A 154 3.83 -21.85 -2.08
CA GLY A 154 3.84 -22.55 -0.78
C GLY A 154 4.26 -24.03 -0.82
N SER A 155 4.89 -24.49 -1.90
CA SER A 155 5.42 -25.82 -2.10
C SER A 155 6.89 -25.74 -2.52
N VAL A 156 7.76 -26.18 -1.60
CA VAL A 156 9.21 -26.41 -1.73
C VAL A 156 10.05 -25.13 -1.80
N LEU A 157 10.59 -24.76 -0.64
CA LEU A 157 11.79 -23.94 -0.54
C LEU A 157 12.95 -24.69 -1.19
N ASP A 158 13.20 -24.37 -2.46
CA ASP A 158 14.47 -24.69 -3.08
C ASP A 158 15.55 -23.76 -2.50
N VAL A 159 16.63 -24.34 -1.99
CA VAL A 159 17.80 -23.61 -1.48
C VAL A 159 18.40 -22.73 -2.58
N ASP A 160 18.22 -23.11 -3.84
CA ASP A 160 18.62 -22.31 -5.00
C ASP A 160 17.78 -21.03 -5.13
N LEU A 161 16.47 -21.09 -4.84
CA LEU A 161 15.59 -19.91 -4.86
C LEU A 161 15.94 -18.94 -3.72
N LEU A 162 16.26 -19.46 -2.52
CA LEU A 162 16.74 -18.67 -1.38
C LEU A 162 18.09 -18.02 -1.67
N SER A 163 19.02 -18.77 -2.27
CA SER A 163 20.35 -18.28 -2.64
C SER A 163 20.29 -17.24 -3.74
N GLU A 164 19.40 -17.41 -4.72
CA GLU A 164 19.16 -16.42 -5.76
C GLU A 164 18.42 -15.19 -5.24
N LEU A 165 17.49 -15.34 -4.29
CA LEU A 165 16.87 -14.24 -3.55
C LEU A 165 17.92 -13.42 -2.79
N VAL A 166 18.78 -14.08 -2.02
CA VAL A 166 19.91 -13.46 -1.31
C VAL A 166 20.88 -12.78 -2.27
N TYR A 167 21.27 -13.43 -3.35
CA TYR A 167 22.16 -12.86 -4.36
C TYR A 167 21.54 -11.61 -5.02
N ARG A 168 20.27 -11.69 -5.43
CA ARG A 168 19.54 -10.56 -6.01
C ARG A 168 19.35 -9.44 -5.00
N THR A 169 19.20 -9.72 -3.69
CA THR A 169 19.04 -8.69 -2.64
C THR A 169 20.20 -7.69 -2.53
N SER A 170 21.40 -8.08 -2.97
CA SER A 170 22.55 -7.17 -3.02
C SER A 170 22.40 -6.03 -4.04
N HIS A 171 21.59 -6.24 -5.09
CA HIS A 171 21.30 -5.29 -6.16
C HIS A 171 19.96 -4.58 -6.03
N LEU A 172 19.14 -5.00 -5.05
CA LEU A 172 17.84 -4.42 -4.80
C LEU A 172 17.94 -3.00 -4.23
N SER A 173 17.03 -2.14 -4.65
CA SER A 173 16.75 -0.87 -3.99
C SER A 173 16.39 -1.10 -2.52
N ARG A 174 16.51 -0.05 -1.70
CA ARG A 174 16.15 -0.10 -0.28
C ARG A 174 14.69 -0.52 -0.06
N PHE A 175 13.82 -0.21 -1.02
CA PHE A 175 12.40 -0.55 -1.04
C PHE A 175 12.16 -2.05 -1.28
N GLU A 176 12.82 -2.62 -2.29
CA GLU A 176 12.66 -4.04 -2.63
C GLU A 176 13.22 -4.94 -1.52
N ARG A 177 14.31 -4.54 -0.85
CA ARG A 177 14.83 -5.26 0.34
C ARG A 177 13.83 -5.27 1.51
N VAL A 178 13.04 -4.21 1.63
CA VAL A 178 12.03 -4.02 2.68
C VAL A 178 10.80 -4.89 2.45
N VAL A 179 10.35 -5.01 1.20
CA VAL A 179 9.23 -5.90 0.85
C VAL A 179 9.65 -7.37 1.02
N LEU A 180 10.87 -7.69 0.59
CA LEU A 180 11.47 -9.01 0.80
C LEU A 180 11.61 -9.36 2.28
N TRP A 181 12.01 -8.40 3.11
CA TRP A 181 12.11 -8.55 4.55
C TRP A 181 10.80 -8.95 5.22
N HIS A 182 9.69 -8.29 4.85
CA HIS A 182 8.39 -8.55 5.45
C HIS A 182 7.90 -9.96 5.09
N TYR A 183 8.09 -10.36 3.84
CA TYR A 183 7.80 -11.71 3.41
C TYR A 183 8.68 -12.74 4.14
N PHE A 184 9.96 -12.45 4.31
CA PHE A 184 10.91 -13.35 4.96
C PHE A 184 10.57 -13.58 6.44
N ILE A 185 10.11 -12.55 7.14
CA ILE A 185 9.61 -12.65 8.52
C ILE A 185 8.34 -13.49 8.59
N VAL A 186 7.37 -13.24 7.71
CA VAL A 186 6.11 -14.01 7.65
C VAL A 186 6.39 -15.47 7.28
N LEU A 187 7.35 -15.71 6.39
CA LEU A 187 7.82 -17.03 6.02
C LEU A 187 8.49 -17.73 7.20
N CYS A 188 9.37 -17.06 7.94
CA CYS A 188 9.97 -17.61 9.16
C CYS A 188 8.91 -17.97 10.21
N ASP A 189 7.85 -17.17 10.34
CA ASP A 189 6.76 -17.42 11.29
C ASP A 189 5.93 -18.63 10.87
N LYS A 190 5.63 -18.78 9.57
CA LYS A 190 4.95 -19.97 9.01
C LYS A 190 5.81 -21.23 9.12
N LEU A 191 7.14 -21.09 9.01
CA LEU A 191 8.10 -22.18 9.08
C LEU A 191 8.62 -22.45 10.50
N ALA A 192 8.21 -21.66 11.50
CA ALA A 192 8.64 -21.82 12.88
C ALA A 192 8.27 -23.21 13.46
N HIS A 193 7.31 -23.89 12.82
CA HIS A 193 6.81 -25.21 13.22
C HIS A 193 7.01 -26.31 12.15
N THR A 194 7.74 -26.02 11.07
CA THR A 194 8.06 -27.01 10.02
C THR A 194 9.39 -27.73 10.28
N GLU A 195 9.71 -28.75 9.47
CA GLU A 195 10.86 -29.65 9.62
C GLU A 195 12.21 -28.96 9.91
N ASN A 196 13.07 -29.68 10.61
CA ASN A 196 14.44 -29.27 10.90
C ASN A 196 15.38 -29.74 9.79
N ILE A 197 16.35 -28.89 9.41
CA ILE A 197 17.51 -29.31 8.61
C ILE A 197 18.68 -29.42 9.58
N ASP A 198 19.28 -30.61 9.67
CA ASP A 198 20.43 -30.89 10.55
C ASP A 198 20.21 -30.50 12.03
N GLY A 199 18.97 -30.64 12.51
CA GLY A 199 18.60 -30.30 13.90
C GLY A 199 18.35 -28.82 14.16
N LEU A 200 18.46 -27.96 13.15
CA LEU A 200 18.11 -26.54 13.21
C LEU A 200 16.76 -26.28 12.50
N PRO A 201 15.84 -25.53 13.12
CA PRO A 201 14.62 -25.10 12.46
C PRO A 201 14.96 -24.28 11.22
N ILE A 202 14.30 -24.60 10.10
CA ILE A 202 14.47 -23.90 8.83
C ILE A 202 14.27 -22.39 8.98
N SER A 203 13.32 -21.98 9.82
CA SER A 203 13.06 -20.57 10.16
C SER A 203 14.30 -19.83 10.71
N VAL A 204 15.15 -20.52 11.46
CA VAL A 204 16.38 -19.98 12.06
C VAL A 204 17.51 -19.90 11.04
N LEU A 205 17.66 -20.93 10.21
CA LEU A 205 18.62 -20.95 9.09
C LEU A 205 18.33 -19.80 8.13
N ILE A 206 17.07 -19.67 7.72
CA ILE A 206 16.56 -18.62 6.85
C ILE A 206 16.87 -17.25 7.49
N TYR A 207 16.46 -17.01 8.73
CA TYR A 207 16.71 -15.76 9.46
C TYR A 207 18.19 -15.35 9.49
N ASN A 208 19.10 -16.29 9.82
CA ASN A 208 20.54 -16.02 9.86
C ASN A 208 21.14 -15.74 8.48
N LEU A 209 20.69 -16.46 7.44
CA LEU A 209 21.14 -16.27 6.06
C LEU A 209 20.82 -14.84 5.59
N PHE A 210 19.63 -14.34 5.92
CA PHE A 210 19.19 -13.00 5.56
C PHE A 210 19.92 -11.89 6.32
N MET A 211 20.14 -12.04 7.63
CA MET A 211 20.95 -11.08 8.39
C MET A 211 22.34 -10.95 7.77
N THR A 212 22.95 -12.08 7.42
CA THR A 212 24.28 -12.14 6.78
C THR A 212 24.28 -11.48 5.40
N ALA A 213 23.24 -11.74 4.59
CA ALA A 213 23.12 -11.21 3.24
C ALA A 213 22.85 -9.71 3.17
N THR A 214 22.09 -9.18 4.12
CA THR A 214 21.55 -7.81 4.06
C THR A 214 22.21 -6.83 5.03
N GLY A 215 22.91 -7.33 6.06
CA GLY A 215 23.45 -6.52 7.16
C GLY A 215 22.36 -5.86 8.00
N LEU A 216 21.12 -6.36 7.93
CA LEU A 216 19.98 -5.86 8.69
C LEU A 216 19.71 -6.81 9.86
N HIS A 217 19.48 -6.24 11.04
CA HIS A 217 19.23 -6.98 12.30
C HIS A 217 17.81 -6.70 12.80
N PRO A 218 16.79 -7.32 12.18
CA PRO A 218 15.41 -7.08 12.56
C PRO A 218 15.06 -7.69 13.91
N LYS A 219 13.99 -7.20 14.53
CA LYS A 219 13.43 -7.88 15.71
C LYS A 219 12.70 -9.15 15.25
N PRO A 220 13.04 -10.33 15.79
CA PRO A 220 12.32 -11.55 15.47
C PRO A 220 10.88 -11.49 15.98
N THR A 221 9.96 -12.16 15.27
CA THR A 221 8.56 -12.38 15.69
C THR A 221 8.51 -13.10 17.03
N LYS A 222 7.35 -13.14 17.67
CA LYS A 222 7.21 -13.84 18.95
C LYS A 222 7.55 -15.33 18.81
N SER A 223 7.01 -16.01 17.79
CA SER A 223 7.27 -17.43 17.54
C SER A 223 8.75 -17.68 17.21
N LEU A 224 9.33 -16.91 16.29
CA LEU A 224 10.75 -17.05 15.95
C LEU A 224 11.67 -16.72 17.13
N ARG A 225 11.30 -15.76 17.99
CA ARG A 225 12.05 -15.43 19.20
C ARG A 225 11.99 -16.57 20.21
N GLU A 226 10.85 -17.21 20.39
CA GLU A 226 10.70 -18.39 21.24
C GLU A 226 11.60 -19.52 20.71
N THR A 227 11.53 -19.84 19.42
CA THR A 227 12.42 -20.83 18.78
C THR A 227 13.90 -20.49 18.92
N LEU A 228 14.29 -19.23 18.69
CA LEU A 228 15.68 -18.78 18.84
C LEU A 228 16.16 -18.84 20.30
N THR A 229 15.28 -18.53 21.26
CA THR A 229 15.57 -18.60 22.69
C THR A 229 15.73 -20.05 23.15
N ASP A 230 14.92 -20.96 22.60
CA ASP A 230 15.01 -22.40 22.89
C ASP A 230 16.32 -23.00 22.36
N LEU A 231 16.84 -22.51 21.23
CA LEU A 231 18.07 -23.01 20.62
C LEU A 231 19.36 -22.38 21.16
N TYR A 232 19.35 -21.07 21.41
CA TYR A 232 20.54 -20.30 21.76
C TYR A 232 20.53 -19.72 23.18
N GLY A 233 19.45 -19.96 23.94
CA GLY A 233 19.22 -19.34 25.25
C GLY A 233 18.91 -17.84 25.14
N ASN A 234 19.01 -17.10 26.25
CA ASN A 234 18.86 -15.63 26.26
C ASN A 234 19.96 -14.88 25.50
N SER A 235 21.01 -15.59 25.10
CA SER A 235 22.08 -15.14 24.23
C SER A 235 21.66 -15.30 22.77
N LEU A 236 20.69 -14.51 22.33
CA LEU A 236 20.49 -14.26 20.90
C LEU A 236 21.84 -13.82 20.31
N PRO A 237 22.26 -14.34 19.15
CA PRO A 237 23.51 -13.91 18.53
C PRO A 237 23.46 -12.40 18.31
N VAL A 238 24.25 -11.68 19.12
CA VAL A 238 24.57 -10.27 18.90
C VAL A 238 25.68 -10.27 17.86
N VAL A 239 25.28 -10.14 16.60
CA VAL A 239 26.10 -9.60 15.52
C VAL A 239 25.23 -8.58 14.85
#